data_AF-A0A9R1SMG0-F1
#
_entry.id   AF-A0A9R1SMG0-F1
#
_cell.length_a   1.000
_cell.length_b   1.000
_cell.length_c   1.000
_cell.angle_alpha   90.00
_cell.angle_beta   90.00
_cell.angle_gamma   90.00
#
_symmetry.space_group_name_H-M   'P 1'
#
loop_
_entity.id
_entity.type
_entity.pdbx_description
1 polymer ?
#
loop_
_entity_poly.entity_id
_entity_poly.type
_entity_poly.pdbx_seq_one_letter_code
_entity_poly.pdbx_strand_id
1 'polypeptide(L)'
;KAGNITKPVFDQQRLGLKISDTNGVASCAAAEELELEEDPVPEEARPIQIVVAKEDDHKFELDAAALEKILMQEHLKDLNVVVVSVAGAFRKGKSFLLDFMLRYMHNPSWMGGDDEPLTGFSWRGGCERETTGIQAWSEVFVVEKEDGTKVAVLLVDTQGAFDSQSTIKDCATVFALSTMTSSVQVYNLSQNIQEDDLQHLQLFTEYGRLAMEEIYEKPFQKLLFLIRDWCYPYEHDYGLKGGNRFLDRRLQVKQNQHEELQNVRKHIHSCFSSIGCFLLPHPGLKVATNPHFDGRLRDIDDEFKKQLQKLVPLLLAPENLVEKEIGGAKVTCRDLLEYFKAYIKIYQGEELPHPKSMLQATAEANNLTAVAGAKDTYNRTMEQVCGGDKPYIAPVDLQRYHEEFKKTSVHQFCAVKKMGGLEFSQRYQQQLETELDEVYTNFVKHNESKNIFYAARTPATLFAVMFVTYMVSTVAGFIGLSVIAALVNLVMGVSLLSLCAWAYVRYSGEYREVGVAIDLIAEALWEQVLKPLTEQYMEENVRQTVVNSIRATLTDQVTQATKLKTN
;
A
#
# COMPACT_ATOMS: atom_id res chain seq x y z
N LYS A 1 56.96 -31.39 -23.60
CA LYS A 1 55.57 -31.54 -23.08
C LYS A 1 55.21 -30.19 -22.46
N ALA A 2 54.93 -29.19 -23.31
CA ALA A 2 53.59 -28.74 -23.71
C ALA A 2 52.77 -28.33 -22.49
N GLY A 3 52.39 -27.07 -22.29
CA GLY A 3 52.58 -25.86 -23.08
C GLY A 3 52.18 -24.67 -22.22
N ASN A 4 52.95 -23.60 -22.36
CA ASN A 4 52.84 -22.33 -21.65
C ASN A 4 52.32 -21.28 -22.66
N ILE A 5 52.02 -20.07 -22.17
CA ILE A 5 52.01 -18.79 -22.93
C ILE A 5 50.64 -18.23 -23.42
N THR A 6 50.15 -17.29 -22.60
CA THR A 6 49.67 -15.91 -22.88
C THR A 6 48.94 -15.56 -24.18
N LYS A 7 47.88 -14.75 -24.04
CA LYS A 7 47.44 -13.76 -25.05
C LYS A 7 47.30 -12.38 -24.42
N PRO A 8 47.82 -11.34 -25.08
CA PRO A 8 47.21 -10.02 -25.04
C PRO A 8 46.93 -9.47 -26.47
N VAL A 9 45.76 -8.81 -26.59
CA VAL A 9 45.57 -7.44 -27.09
C VAL A 9 45.72 -7.06 -28.60
N PHE A 10 44.73 -6.24 -29.03
CA PHE A 10 44.66 -5.20 -30.08
C PHE A 10 44.32 -5.50 -31.58
N ASP A 11 43.12 -5.00 -31.93
CA ASP A 11 42.79 -3.92 -32.88
C ASP A 11 42.46 -4.12 -34.38
N GLN A 12 41.54 -3.23 -34.77
CA GLN A 12 40.86 -2.90 -36.03
C GLN A 12 41.70 -2.91 -37.33
N GLN A 13 41.08 -3.25 -38.47
CA GLN A 13 40.73 -2.26 -39.52
C GLN A 13 40.00 -2.84 -40.74
N ARG A 14 39.09 -2.00 -41.26
CA ARG A 14 38.28 -2.06 -42.49
C ARG A 14 39.10 -2.18 -43.79
N LEU A 15 38.46 -2.69 -44.85
CA LEU A 15 38.36 -2.16 -46.25
C LEU A 15 37.88 -3.32 -47.15
N GLY A 16 36.97 -3.21 -48.12
CA GLY A 16 36.18 -2.14 -48.75
C GLY A 16 35.24 -2.82 -49.78
N LEU A 17 34.03 -2.28 -50.03
CA LEU A 17 33.66 -1.53 -51.25
C LEU A 17 33.38 -2.45 -52.48
N LYS A 18 32.31 -2.37 -53.28
CA LYS A 18 31.22 -1.39 -53.53
C LYS A 18 30.39 -2.01 -54.72
N ILE A 19 29.09 -1.76 -54.97
CA ILE A 19 28.47 -0.76 -55.89
C ILE A 19 27.03 -1.31 -56.17
N SER A 20 25.91 -0.69 -55.75
CA SER A 20 25.13 0.45 -56.35
C SER A 20 24.05 -0.04 -57.37
N ASP A 21 22.84 0.52 -57.57
CA ASP A 21 22.08 1.68 -57.06
C ASP A 21 20.58 1.56 -57.43
N THR A 22 19.76 2.42 -56.79
CA THR A 22 18.58 3.18 -57.30
C THR A 22 17.16 2.95 -56.71
N ASN A 23 16.78 3.94 -55.88
CA ASN A 23 15.57 4.80 -55.90
C ASN A 23 14.20 4.32 -55.36
N GLY A 24 13.71 5.03 -54.32
CA GLY A 24 12.41 5.71 -54.41
C GLY A 24 11.34 5.48 -53.31
N VAL A 25 11.49 6.16 -52.16
CA VAL A 25 10.46 6.90 -51.37
C VAL A 25 9.11 6.23 -50.98
N ALA A 26 9.04 5.90 -49.68
CA ALA A 26 7.97 6.08 -48.66
C ALA A 26 6.50 5.61 -48.84
N SER A 27 6.04 4.81 -47.87
CA SER A 27 4.78 5.08 -47.13
C SER A 27 4.80 4.47 -45.72
N CYS A 28 4.53 5.29 -44.71
CA CYS A 28 4.34 4.90 -43.31
C CYS A 28 3.16 3.95 -43.12
N ALA A 29 3.36 2.89 -42.34
CA ALA A 29 2.30 2.25 -41.58
C ALA A 29 2.91 1.88 -40.21
N ALA A 30 2.49 2.62 -39.18
CA ALA A 30 2.77 2.28 -37.80
C ALA A 30 2.02 1.00 -37.47
N ALA A 31 2.75 -0.07 -37.15
CA ALA A 31 2.21 -1.21 -36.45
C ALA A 31 2.44 -0.94 -34.96
N GLU A 32 1.35 -0.67 -34.22
CA GLU A 32 1.34 -0.79 -32.77
C GLU A 32 1.60 -2.26 -32.44
N GLU A 33 2.78 -2.56 -31.89
CA GLU A 33 3.02 -3.80 -31.19
C GLU A 33 2.22 -3.74 -29.89
N LEU A 34 1.15 -4.55 -29.83
CA LEU A 34 0.46 -4.89 -28.60
C LEU A 34 1.44 -5.67 -27.72
N GLU A 35 2.09 -4.96 -26.79
CA GLU A 35 2.75 -5.57 -25.64
C GLU A 35 1.68 -6.30 -24.83
N LEU A 36 1.70 -7.63 -24.90
CA LEU A 36 0.99 -8.49 -23.97
C LEU A 36 1.58 -8.19 -22.58
N GLU A 37 0.82 -7.51 -21.72
CA GLU A 37 1.11 -7.44 -20.29
C GLU A 37 1.18 -8.89 -19.78
N GLU A 38 2.39 -9.37 -19.52
CA GLU A 38 2.61 -10.60 -18.77
C GLU A 38 2.02 -10.38 -17.37
N ASP A 39 1.09 -11.24 -16.95
CA ASP A 39 0.63 -11.32 -15.57
C ASP A 39 1.86 -11.31 -14.65
N PRO A 40 1.93 -10.45 -13.61
CA PRO A 40 3.10 -10.35 -12.78
C PRO A 40 3.35 -11.70 -12.10
N VAL A 41 4.46 -12.33 -12.47
CA VAL A 41 5.04 -13.46 -11.73
C VAL A 41 5.08 -13.04 -10.25
N PRO A 42 4.63 -13.88 -9.30
CA PRO A 42 4.70 -13.52 -7.89
C PRO A 42 6.15 -13.21 -7.54
N GLU A 43 6.46 -11.95 -7.21
CA GLU A 43 7.78 -11.59 -6.69
C GLU A 43 8.02 -12.46 -5.45
N GLU A 44 9.09 -13.26 -5.45
CA GLU A 44 9.48 -14.03 -4.27
C GLU A 44 9.68 -13.07 -3.08
N ALA A 45 9.15 -13.45 -1.91
CA ALA A 45 9.25 -12.66 -0.70
C ALA A 45 10.73 -12.42 -0.35
N ARG A 46 11.09 -11.15 -0.22
CA ARG A 46 12.46 -10.66 0.01
C ARG A 46 12.51 -9.54 1.04
N PRO A 47 13.70 -9.24 1.61
CA PRO A 47 13.87 -8.07 2.44
C PRO A 47 13.84 -6.80 1.58
N ILE A 48 13.05 -5.81 1.98
CA ILE A 48 12.92 -4.52 1.31
C ILE A 48 13.51 -3.44 2.20
N GLN A 49 14.41 -2.64 1.64
CA GLN A 49 14.99 -1.49 2.31
C GLN A 49 13.95 -0.38 2.43
N ILE A 50 13.51 -0.05 3.64
CA ILE A 50 12.50 0.99 3.87
C ILE A 50 13.13 2.30 4.32
N VAL A 51 14.23 2.27 5.07
CA VAL A 51 14.98 3.48 5.43
C VAL A 51 16.40 3.35 4.95
N VAL A 52 16.83 4.22 4.04
CA VAL A 52 18.18 4.24 3.46
C VAL A 52 19.02 5.26 4.22
N ALA A 53 20.18 4.83 4.72
CA ALA A 53 21.20 5.72 5.25
C ALA A 53 22.11 6.16 4.10
N LYS A 54 22.07 7.45 3.74
CA LYS A 54 23.03 8.03 2.79
C LYS A 54 24.34 8.28 3.53
N GLU A 55 25.32 7.43 3.26
CA GLU A 55 26.62 7.42 3.94
C GLU A 55 27.40 8.74 3.75
N ASP A 56 27.25 9.40 2.61
CA ASP A 56 27.99 10.63 2.28
C ASP A 56 27.52 11.87 3.07
N ASP A 57 26.22 11.91 3.43
CA ASP A 57 25.57 13.08 4.04
C ASP A 57 25.08 12.82 5.48
N HIS A 58 25.23 11.59 6.01
CA HIS A 58 24.64 11.15 7.28
C HIS A 58 23.13 11.44 7.39
N LYS A 59 22.42 11.34 6.25
CA LYS A 59 20.97 11.58 6.17
C LYS A 59 20.22 10.27 6.00
N PHE A 60 19.05 10.20 6.63
CA PHE A 60 18.13 9.09 6.49
C PHE A 60 16.97 9.47 5.58
N GLU A 61 16.73 8.65 4.57
CA GLU A 61 15.62 8.81 3.65
C GLU A 61 14.70 7.59 3.74
N LEU A 62 13.39 7.85 3.80
CA LEU A 62 12.37 6.82 3.75
C LEU A 62 12.06 6.54 2.27
N ASP A 63 12.17 5.28 1.87
CA ASP A 63 11.57 4.81 0.62
C ASP A 63 10.07 4.62 0.83
N ALA A 64 9.35 5.73 0.74
CA ALA A 64 7.90 5.75 0.98
C ALA A 64 7.15 4.89 -0.04
N ALA A 65 7.63 4.80 -1.28
CA ALA A 65 7.00 4.00 -2.33
C ALA A 65 7.13 2.50 -2.04
N ALA A 66 8.32 2.06 -1.60
CA ALA A 66 8.53 0.68 -1.20
C ALA A 66 7.68 0.29 0.02
N LEU A 67 7.62 1.16 1.04
CA LEU A 67 6.80 0.90 2.23
C LEU A 67 5.29 0.93 1.92
N GLU A 68 4.85 1.81 1.02
CA GLU A 68 3.47 1.89 0.54
C GLU A 68 3.05 0.61 -0.20
N LYS A 69 3.92 0.06 -1.06
CA LYS A 69 3.68 -1.23 -1.74
C LYS A 69 3.47 -2.40 -0.77
N ILE A 70 4.12 -2.37 0.39
CA ILE A 70 3.99 -3.40 1.43
C ILE A 70 2.69 -3.19 2.24
N LEU A 71 2.45 -1.98 2.74
CA LEU A 71 1.42 -1.72 3.75
C LEU A 71 0.04 -1.36 3.18
N MET A 72 -0.05 -0.84 1.95
CA MET A 72 -1.31 -0.35 1.36
C MET A 72 -2.07 -1.39 0.52
N GLN A 73 -1.69 -2.66 0.60
CA GLN A 73 -2.42 -3.74 -0.08
C GLN A 73 -3.86 -3.83 0.46
N GLU A 74 -4.84 -4.05 -0.41
CA GLU A 74 -6.27 -3.93 -0.06
C GLU A 74 -6.71 -4.82 1.11
N HIS A 75 -6.12 -6.02 1.23
CA HIS A 75 -6.45 -6.97 2.29
C HIS A 75 -5.72 -6.69 3.62
N LEU A 76 -4.77 -5.74 3.65
CA LEU A 76 -3.92 -5.43 4.80
C LEU A 76 -4.14 -4.03 5.37
N LYS A 77 -4.44 -3.04 4.50
CA LYS A 77 -4.35 -1.61 4.83
C LYS A 77 -5.17 -1.18 6.05
N ASP A 78 -6.29 -1.84 6.31
CA ASP A 78 -7.22 -1.51 7.39
C ASP A 78 -7.09 -2.45 8.61
N LEU A 79 -6.14 -3.41 8.59
CA LEU A 79 -5.87 -4.29 9.71
C LEU A 79 -4.94 -3.61 10.73
N ASN A 80 -5.16 -3.92 12.02
CA ASN A 80 -4.23 -3.51 13.08
C ASN A 80 -2.88 -4.21 12.88
N VAL A 81 -1.81 -3.45 13.02
CA VAL A 81 -0.46 -3.94 12.75
C VAL A 81 0.26 -4.35 14.03
N VAL A 82 1.02 -5.43 13.96
CA VAL A 82 1.97 -5.91 14.98
C VAL A 82 3.35 -5.81 14.35
N VAL A 83 4.23 -5.03 14.94
CA VAL A 83 5.57 -4.78 14.38
C VAL A 83 6.60 -5.34 15.34
N VAL A 84 7.30 -6.40 14.91
CA VAL A 84 8.39 -7.01 15.67
C VAL A 84 9.70 -6.54 15.08
N SER A 85 10.45 -5.76 15.85
CA SER A 85 11.76 -5.27 15.44
C SER A 85 12.88 -5.89 16.27
N VAL A 86 14.00 -6.20 15.61
CA VAL A 86 15.23 -6.64 16.29
C VAL A 86 16.31 -5.57 16.10
N ALA A 87 16.76 -4.97 17.20
CA ALA A 87 17.80 -3.95 17.22
C ALA A 87 18.91 -4.31 18.21
N GLY A 88 20.11 -3.79 17.98
CA GLY A 88 21.28 -4.06 18.82
C GLY A 88 22.59 -3.95 18.04
N ALA A 89 23.71 -4.27 18.68
CA ALA A 89 25.03 -4.13 18.09
C ALA A 89 25.20 -4.91 16.77
N PHE A 90 26.07 -4.41 15.89
CA PHE A 90 26.40 -5.08 14.64
C PHE A 90 27.06 -6.46 14.85
N ARG A 91 26.85 -7.37 13.89
CA ARG A 91 27.39 -8.75 13.90
C ARG A 91 27.04 -9.60 15.12
N LYS A 92 25.89 -9.34 15.76
CA LYS A 92 25.34 -10.15 16.87
C LYS A 92 24.21 -11.10 16.45
N GLY A 93 24.12 -11.46 15.17
CA GLY A 93 23.18 -12.45 14.65
C GLY A 93 21.70 -12.05 14.74
N LYS A 94 21.36 -10.80 14.39
CA LYS A 94 19.98 -10.28 14.37
C LYS A 94 19.17 -10.89 13.22
N SER A 95 19.65 -10.73 12.00
CA SER A 95 19.04 -11.28 10.77
C SER A 95 18.92 -12.81 10.84
N PHE A 96 19.95 -13.50 11.39
CA PHE A 96 19.87 -14.94 11.69
C PHE A 96 18.69 -15.32 12.59
N LEU A 97 18.35 -14.51 13.60
CA LEU A 97 17.19 -14.75 14.44
C LEU A 97 15.88 -14.47 13.69
N LEU A 98 15.83 -13.38 12.92
CA LEU A 98 14.67 -13.01 12.11
C LEU A 98 14.31 -14.06 11.06
N ASP A 99 15.29 -14.77 10.49
CA ASP A 99 14.99 -15.83 9.53
C ASP A 99 14.31 -17.04 10.18
N PHE A 100 14.61 -17.35 11.45
CA PHE A 100 13.84 -18.35 12.20
C PHE A 100 12.43 -17.86 12.53
N MET A 101 12.26 -16.56 12.75
CA MET A 101 10.94 -15.94 12.88
C MET A 101 10.15 -16.06 11.57
N LEU A 102 10.79 -15.83 10.41
CA LEU A 102 10.17 -16.03 9.10
C LEU A 102 9.71 -17.48 8.90
N ARG A 103 10.57 -18.46 9.22
CA ARG A 103 10.16 -19.87 9.15
C ARG A 103 8.93 -20.18 10.01
N TYR A 104 8.83 -19.55 11.20
CA TYR A 104 7.66 -19.67 12.08
C TYR A 104 6.39 -19.11 11.46
N MET A 105 6.48 -17.95 10.82
CA MET A 105 5.33 -17.33 10.17
C MET A 105 4.85 -18.11 8.94
N HIS A 106 5.75 -18.79 8.22
CA HIS A 106 5.40 -19.55 7.01
C HIS A 106 4.86 -20.96 7.28
N ASN A 107 5.29 -21.65 8.35
CA ASN A 107 4.96 -23.07 8.51
C ASN A 107 4.74 -23.46 9.99
N PRO A 108 3.68 -24.22 10.34
CA PRO A 108 3.50 -24.76 11.69
C PRO A 108 4.63 -25.71 12.15
N SER A 109 5.30 -26.42 11.23
CA SER A 109 6.51 -27.22 11.51
C SER A 109 7.79 -26.39 11.26
N TRP A 110 7.86 -25.24 11.90
CA TRP A 110 8.74 -24.13 11.54
C TRP A 110 10.24 -24.31 11.72
N MET A 111 10.69 -25.24 12.56
CA MET A 111 12.14 -25.42 12.74
C MET A 111 12.82 -25.82 11.41
N GLY A 112 12.08 -26.46 10.51
CA GLY A 112 12.59 -26.93 9.22
C GLY A 112 13.32 -28.27 9.31
N GLY A 113 13.78 -28.77 8.18
CA GLY A 113 14.61 -29.98 8.14
C GLY A 113 16.05 -29.73 8.59
N ASP A 114 16.73 -30.77 9.09
CA ASP A 114 18.14 -30.68 9.53
C ASP A 114 19.11 -30.20 8.42
N ASP A 115 18.71 -30.42 7.18
CA ASP A 115 19.50 -30.20 5.97
C ASP A 115 19.09 -28.94 5.18
N GLU A 116 18.07 -28.24 5.66
CA GLU A 116 17.49 -27.07 5.00
C GLU A 116 18.26 -25.78 5.36
N PRO A 117 18.82 -25.05 4.38
CA PRO A 117 19.53 -23.80 4.63
C PRO A 117 18.57 -22.70 5.09
N LEU A 118 19.09 -21.75 5.88
CA LEU A 118 18.30 -20.62 6.38
C LEU A 118 18.32 -19.48 5.36
N THR A 119 17.14 -19.12 4.86
CA THR A 119 16.94 -18.08 3.86
C THR A 119 15.97 -17.02 4.40
N GLY A 120 16.17 -15.77 3.99
CA GLY A 120 15.36 -14.64 4.47
C GLY A 120 16.10 -13.33 4.29
N PHE A 121 16.31 -12.62 5.39
CA PHE A 121 17.16 -11.42 5.43
C PHE A 121 18.61 -11.79 5.08
N SER A 122 19.35 -10.89 4.42
CA SER A 122 20.76 -11.16 4.13
C SER A 122 21.55 -11.27 5.44
N TRP A 123 22.20 -12.41 5.67
CA TRP A 123 23.10 -12.60 6.79
C TRP A 123 24.36 -13.34 6.34
N ARG A 124 25.51 -12.95 6.90
CA ARG A 124 26.79 -13.63 6.70
C ARG A 124 27.70 -13.47 7.90
N GLY A 125 28.70 -14.34 8.00
CA GLY A 125 29.86 -14.11 8.87
C GLY A 125 30.73 -12.94 8.40
N GLY A 126 31.80 -12.65 9.14
CA GLY A 126 32.75 -11.57 8.81
C GLY A 126 32.64 -10.34 9.73
N CYS A 127 33.57 -9.39 9.56
CA CYS A 127 33.75 -8.24 10.45
C CYS A 127 33.14 -6.92 9.94
N GLU A 128 32.89 -6.79 8.63
CA GLU A 128 32.28 -5.58 8.04
C GLU A 128 30.79 -5.51 8.37
N ARG A 129 30.02 -4.52 7.91
CA ARG A 129 28.54 -4.51 8.10
C ARG A 129 27.82 -5.24 6.97
N GLU A 130 26.53 -5.53 7.17
CA GLU A 130 25.67 -6.12 6.14
C GLU A 130 24.42 -5.28 5.95
N THR A 131 23.61 -5.15 7.00
CA THR A 131 22.39 -4.33 6.99
C THR A 131 22.74 -2.85 7.22
N THR A 132 22.32 -1.98 6.31
CA THR A 132 22.32 -0.52 6.50
C THR A 132 20.87 -0.04 6.70
N GLY A 133 20.64 1.01 7.48
CA GLY A 133 19.31 1.57 7.75
C GLY A 133 18.30 0.58 8.37
N ILE A 134 17.09 0.52 7.81
CA ILE A 134 15.99 -0.36 8.27
C ILE A 134 15.42 -1.14 7.08
N GLN A 135 15.27 -2.46 7.25
CA GLN A 135 14.66 -3.36 6.28
C GLN A 135 13.38 -3.96 6.85
N ALA A 136 12.36 -4.09 6.01
CA ALA A 136 11.12 -4.80 6.33
C ALA A 136 11.00 -6.03 5.43
N TRP A 137 10.37 -7.09 5.93
CA TRP A 137 9.99 -8.20 5.06
C TRP A 137 8.87 -7.77 4.11
N SER A 138 8.99 -8.11 2.82
CA SER A 138 8.01 -7.72 1.79
C SER A 138 6.63 -8.33 1.98
N GLU A 139 6.54 -9.52 2.56
CA GLU A 139 5.29 -10.19 2.87
C GLU A 139 4.84 -9.87 4.29
N VAL A 140 3.63 -9.33 4.44
CA VAL A 140 3.02 -9.08 5.74
C VAL A 140 2.08 -10.23 6.08
N PHE A 141 2.28 -10.85 7.23
CA PHE A 141 1.54 -12.06 7.59
C PHE A 141 0.22 -11.70 8.28
N VAL A 142 -0.90 -12.21 7.79
CA VAL A 142 -2.20 -12.06 8.46
C VAL A 142 -2.39 -13.21 9.44
N VAL A 143 -2.47 -12.89 10.73
CA VAL A 143 -2.68 -13.86 11.80
C VAL A 143 -4.04 -13.62 12.45
N GLU A 144 -4.80 -14.68 12.65
CA GLU A 144 -6.05 -14.66 13.40
C GLU A 144 -5.74 -14.96 14.88
N LYS A 145 -6.14 -14.03 15.76
CA LYS A 145 -6.00 -14.17 17.21
C LYS A 145 -7.11 -15.08 17.77
N GLU A 146 -6.93 -15.53 19.01
CA GLU A 146 -7.93 -16.36 19.71
C GLU A 146 -9.30 -15.70 19.85
N ASP A 147 -9.35 -14.37 19.81
CA ASP A 147 -10.59 -13.57 19.84
C ASP A 147 -11.29 -13.44 18.47
N GLY A 148 -10.73 -14.06 17.42
CA GLY A 148 -11.22 -13.99 16.04
C GLY A 148 -10.84 -12.70 15.30
N THR A 149 -10.06 -11.80 15.92
CA THR A 149 -9.57 -10.60 15.26
C THR A 149 -8.37 -10.93 14.37
N LYS A 150 -8.33 -10.33 13.18
CA LYS A 150 -7.19 -10.47 12.25
C LYS A 150 -6.24 -9.31 12.45
N VAL A 151 -4.96 -9.62 12.58
CA VAL A 151 -3.87 -8.65 12.72
C VAL A 151 -2.81 -8.90 11.66
N ALA A 152 -2.15 -7.84 11.23
CA ALA A 152 -1.06 -7.90 10.25
C ALA A 152 0.29 -7.87 10.97
N VAL A 153 1.16 -8.86 10.75
CA VAL A 153 2.46 -8.98 11.42
C VAL A 153 3.57 -8.59 10.45
N LEU A 154 4.32 -7.54 10.82
CA LEU A 154 5.47 -7.03 10.09
C LEU A 154 6.76 -7.33 10.86
N LEU A 155 7.72 -7.96 10.18
CA LEU A 155 9.07 -8.19 10.72
C LEU A 155 10.03 -7.13 10.19
N VAL A 156 10.80 -6.53 11.10
CA VAL A 156 11.72 -5.44 10.79
C VAL A 156 13.13 -5.78 11.27
N ASP A 157 14.09 -5.76 10.35
CA ASP A 157 15.52 -5.81 10.67
C ASP A 157 16.11 -4.40 10.67
N THR A 158 17.03 -4.16 11.60
CA THR A 158 17.67 -2.86 11.74
C THR A 158 19.17 -2.98 11.63
N GLN A 159 19.80 -1.91 11.14
CA GLN A 159 21.25 -1.80 11.15
C GLN A 159 21.80 -2.02 12.55
N GLY A 160 22.94 -2.71 12.62
CA GLY A 160 23.67 -2.86 13.87
C GLY A 160 24.23 -1.54 14.36
N ALA A 161 23.91 -1.16 15.60
CA ALA A 161 24.51 0.00 16.23
C ALA A 161 26.04 -0.22 16.43
N PHE A 162 26.78 0.90 16.46
CA PHE A 162 28.22 0.97 16.78
C PHE A 162 29.15 0.28 15.77
N ASP A 163 28.84 0.37 14.47
CA ASP A 163 29.80 -0.01 13.44
C ASP A 163 30.90 1.07 13.27
N SER A 164 31.92 0.78 12.45
CA SER A 164 33.06 1.69 12.23
C SER A 164 32.78 2.82 11.22
N GLN A 165 31.58 2.88 10.64
CA GLN A 165 31.24 3.76 9.52
C GLN A 165 30.06 4.70 9.83
N SER A 166 29.30 4.43 10.89
CA SER A 166 28.13 5.17 11.32
C SER A 166 28.41 5.93 12.62
N THR A 167 27.84 7.13 12.69
CA THR A 167 27.94 7.95 13.89
C THR A 167 27.01 7.43 14.99
N ILE A 168 27.22 7.90 16.23
CA ILE A 168 26.30 7.63 17.35
C ILE A 168 24.90 8.17 17.01
N LYS A 169 24.81 9.30 16.30
CA LYS A 169 23.55 9.89 15.82
C LYS A 169 22.83 8.95 14.86
N ASP A 170 23.56 8.33 13.94
CA ASP A 170 23.00 7.40 12.97
C ASP A 170 22.39 6.18 13.66
N CYS A 171 23.13 5.61 14.61
CA CYS A 171 22.67 4.50 15.42
C CYS A 171 21.45 4.87 16.28
N ALA A 172 21.46 6.07 16.87
CA ALA A 172 20.35 6.58 17.66
C ALA A 172 19.07 6.76 16.84
N THR A 173 19.21 7.29 15.62
CA THR A 173 18.09 7.53 14.70
C THR A 173 17.43 6.22 14.29
N VAL A 174 18.23 5.25 13.83
CA VAL A 174 17.72 3.92 13.45
C VAL A 174 17.02 3.23 14.63
N PHE A 175 17.64 3.26 15.81
CA PHE A 175 17.09 2.63 17.00
C PHE A 175 15.80 3.31 17.47
N ALA A 176 15.77 4.65 17.49
CA ALA A 176 14.59 5.41 17.88
C ALA A 176 13.43 5.18 16.91
N LEU A 177 13.68 5.26 15.60
CA LEU A 177 12.67 4.96 14.57
C LEU A 177 12.11 3.54 14.72
N SER A 178 12.99 2.55 14.90
CA SER A 178 12.60 1.17 15.16
C SER A 178 11.75 1.02 16.42
N THR A 179 12.12 1.69 17.51
CA THR A 179 11.41 1.57 18.80
C THR A 179 10.04 2.28 18.75
N MET A 180 9.96 3.45 18.12
CA MET A 180 8.71 4.20 17.98
C MET A 180 7.70 3.48 17.08
N THR A 181 8.18 2.79 16.04
CA THR A 181 7.31 2.10 15.08
C THR A 181 6.97 0.67 15.49
N SER A 182 7.83 0.02 16.30
CA SER A 182 7.59 -1.35 16.78
C SER A 182 6.59 -1.43 17.94
N SER A 183 5.84 -2.53 18.02
CA SER A 183 5.07 -2.90 19.22
C SER A 183 5.90 -3.79 20.16
N VAL A 184 6.77 -4.62 19.57
CA VAL A 184 7.75 -5.42 20.29
C VAL A 184 9.15 -5.08 19.79
N GLN A 185 9.95 -4.46 20.65
CA GLN A 185 11.37 -4.21 20.40
C GLN A 185 12.19 -5.30 21.08
N VAL A 186 12.87 -6.11 20.27
CA VAL A 186 13.88 -7.07 20.76
C VAL A 186 15.22 -6.37 20.76
N TYR A 187 15.79 -6.17 21.95
CA TYR A 187 17.12 -5.60 22.12
C TYR A 187 18.16 -6.72 22.25
N ASN A 188 18.85 -7.00 21.15
CA ASN A 188 19.78 -8.11 20.99
C ASN A 188 21.19 -7.73 21.46
N LEU A 189 21.55 -8.22 22.64
CA LEU A 189 22.82 -7.97 23.33
C LEU A 189 23.69 -9.23 23.36
N SER A 190 25.00 -9.04 23.52
CA SER A 190 25.97 -10.13 23.55
C SER A 190 26.45 -10.38 24.97
N GLN A 191 26.31 -11.62 25.44
CA GLN A 191 26.79 -12.16 26.72
C GLN A 191 26.14 -11.58 27.98
N ASN A 192 25.99 -10.26 28.10
CA ASN A 192 25.57 -9.60 29.33
C ASN A 192 24.81 -8.30 29.04
N ILE A 193 24.22 -7.70 30.08
CA ILE A 193 23.71 -6.32 30.07
C ILE A 193 24.74 -5.45 30.79
N GLN A 194 25.39 -4.56 30.04
CA GLN A 194 26.35 -3.60 30.57
C GLN A 194 25.67 -2.24 30.85
N GLU A 195 26.32 -1.34 31.60
CA GLU A 195 25.71 -0.03 31.91
C GLU A 195 25.67 0.88 30.67
N ASP A 196 26.64 0.77 29.76
CA ASP A 196 26.62 1.45 28.47
C ASP A 196 25.46 0.98 27.60
N ASP A 197 25.09 -0.31 27.62
CA ASP A 197 23.88 -0.78 26.94
C ASP A 197 22.60 -0.06 27.44
N LEU A 198 22.54 0.19 28.75
CA LEU A 198 21.42 0.88 29.39
C LEU A 198 21.45 2.39 29.12
N GLN A 199 22.63 3.01 29.11
CA GLN A 199 22.80 4.42 28.75
C GLN A 199 22.46 4.68 27.28
N HIS A 200 22.87 3.79 26.37
CA HIS A 200 22.49 3.84 24.96
C HIS A 200 20.98 3.73 24.82
N LEU A 201 20.37 2.75 25.50
CA LEU A 201 18.91 2.62 25.51
C LEU A 201 18.23 3.88 26.05
N GLN A 202 18.74 4.47 27.15
CA GLN A 202 18.21 5.73 27.69
C GLN A 202 18.25 6.83 26.63
N LEU A 203 19.41 7.08 26.01
CA LEU A 203 19.56 8.11 24.99
C LEU A 203 18.49 7.93 23.90
N PHE A 204 18.25 6.70 23.46
CA PHE A 204 17.29 6.42 22.40
C PHE A 204 15.82 6.53 22.85
N THR A 205 15.54 6.24 24.12
CA THR A 205 14.17 6.28 24.67
C THR A 205 13.78 7.65 25.21
N GLU A 206 14.74 8.50 25.57
CA GLU A 206 14.52 9.86 26.06
C GLU A 206 13.79 10.71 25.01
N TYR A 207 14.13 10.47 23.75
CA TYR A 207 13.47 11.05 22.58
C TYR A 207 11.99 10.67 22.49
N GLY A 208 11.64 9.39 22.61
CA GLY A 208 10.24 8.97 22.55
C GLY A 208 9.42 9.31 23.80
N ARG A 209 10.05 9.37 24.99
CA ARG A 209 9.35 9.73 26.23
C ARG A 209 8.91 11.18 26.22
N LEU A 210 9.82 12.10 25.94
CA LEU A 210 9.53 13.54 25.91
C LEU A 210 8.54 13.90 24.78
N ALA A 211 8.45 13.06 23.73
CA ALA A 211 7.42 13.16 22.69
C ALA A 211 6.01 12.77 23.17
N MET A 212 5.87 12.14 24.34
CA MET A 212 4.60 11.61 24.85
C MET A 212 4.27 12.06 26.28
N GLU A 213 5.08 12.96 26.87
CA GLU A 213 4.90 13.49 28.24
C GLU A 213 3.60 14.29 28.45
N GLU A 214 2.89 14.70 27.38
CA GLU A 214 1.54 15.29 27.49
C GLU A 214 0.44 14.25 27.78
N ILE A 215 0.79 12.96 27.76
CA ILE A 215 -0.12 11.84 27.94
C ILE A 215 0.32 11.08 29.19
N TYR A 216 -0.61 10.76 30.11
CA TYR A 216 -0.33 10.01 31.34
C TYR A 216 0.03 8.52 31.10
N GLU A 217 0.31 8.12 29.86
CA GLU A 217 0.56 6.75 29.43
C GLU A 217 2.03 6.57 29.00
N LYS A 218 2.52 5.33 29.07
CA LYS A 218 3.90 5.04 28.66
C LYS A 218 4.02 5.07 27.13
N PRO A 219 5.13 5.58 26.57
CA PRO A 219 5.28 5.78 25.13
C PRO A 219 5.39 4.49 24.32
N PHE A 220 5.97 3.45 24.91
CA PHE A 220 6.30 2.21 24.22
C PHE A 220 5.67 1.00 24.89
N GLN A 221 5.47 -0.04 24.10
CA GLN A 221 4.77 -1.24 24.56
C GLN A 221 5.74 -2.25 25.18
N LYS A 222 6.31 -3.17 24.39
CA LYS A 222 7.12 -4.28 24.91
C LYS A 222 8.59 -4.16 24.51
N LEU A 223 9.48 -4.19 25.50
CA LEU A 223 10.92 -4.34 25.30
C LEU A 223 11.35 -5.72 25.79
N LEU A 224 12.04 -6.49 24.93
CA LEU A 224 12.64 -7.76 25.31
C LEU A 224 14.16 -7.68 25.19
N PHE A 225 14.87 -7.73 26.32
CA PHE A 225 16.31 -7.93 26.34
C PHE A 225 16.65 -9.37 25.94
N LEU A 226 17.17 -9.57 24.74
CA LEU A 226 17.66 -10.87 24.29
C LEU A 226 19.16 -10.94 24.49
N ILE A 227 19.60 -11.74 25.46
CA ILE A 227 21.02 -11.92 25.76
C ILE A 227 21.53 -13.16 25.03
N ARG A 228 22.35 -12.93 24.01
CA ARG A 228 23.00 -13.97 23.21
C ARG A 228 24.20 -14.53 23.95
N ASP A 229 24.57 -15.77 23.67
CA ASP A 229 25.79 -16.39 24.18
C ASP A 229 25.91 -16.34 25.71
N TRP A 230 24.79 -16.58 26.43
CA TRP A 230 24.77 -16.56 27.88
C TRP A 230 25.62 -17.71 28.46
N CYS A 231 26.65 -17.36 29.22
CA CYS A 231 27.65 -18.30 29.72
C CYS A 231 27.37 -18.84 31.14
N TYR A 232 26.37 -18.31 31.85
CA TYR A 232 26.18 -18.57 33.29
C TYR A 232 24.82 -19.22 33.61
N PRO A 233 24.46 -20.36 32.97
CA PRO A 233 23.17 -21.03 33.22
C PRO A 233 23.01 -21.52 34.66
N TYR A 234 24.12 -21.74 35.37
CA TYR A 234 24.14 -22.18 36.75
C TYR A 234 23.73 -21.09 37.76
N GLU A 235 23.84 -19.80 37.39
CA GLU A 235 23.33 -18.68 38.19
C GLU A 235 21.91 -18.30 37.78
N HIS A 236 21.70 -18.19 36.47
CA HIS A 236 20.42 -17.85 35.86
C HIS A 236 20.18 -18.78 34.68
N ASP A 237 19.18 -19.66 34.81
CA ASP A 237 18.82 -20.65 33.79
C ASP A 237 18.50 -20.00 32.43
N TYR A 238 18.67 -20.74 31.35
CA TYR A 238 18.26 -20.28 30.02
C TYR A 238 16.75 -20.00 29.93
N GLY A 239 16.38 -19.12 28.99
CA GLY A 239 15.01 -18.75 28.68
C GLY A 239 14.46 -17.56 29.47
N LEU A 240 13.13 -17.37 29.38
CA LEU A 240 12.44 -16.20 29.92
C LEU A 240 12.48 -16.12 31.45
N LYS A 241 12.30 -17.25 32.15
CA LYS A 241 12.23 -17.27 33.62
C LYS A 241 13.56 -16.86 34.26
N GLY A 242 14.68 -17.38 33.76
CA GLY A 242 16.00 -16.99 34.26
C GLY A 242 16.39 -15.59 33.84
N GLY A 243 16.05 -15.19 32.61
CA GLY A 243 16.26 -13.83 32.11
C GLY A 243 15.54 -12.76 32.90
N ASN A 244 14.25 -12.94 33.21
CA ASN A 244 13.53 -11.97 34.05
C ASN A 244 14.17 -11.81 35.43
N ARG A 245 14.56 -12.91 36.10
CA ARG A 245 15.28 -12.83 37.39
C ARG A 245 16.62 -12.10 37.27
N PHE A 246 17.32 -12.28 36.15
CA PHE A 246 18.58 -11.60 35.87
C PHE A 246 18.35 -10.10 35.64
N LEU A 247 17.35 -9.75 34.84
CA LEU A 247 16.98 -8.37 34.53
C LEU A 247 16.49 -7.60 35.76
N ASP A 248 15.65 -8.22 36.60
CA ASP A 248 15.15 -7.60 37.84
C ASP A 248 16.30 -7.15 38.75
N ARG A 249 17.37 -7.94 38.81
CA ARG A 249 18.58 -7.57 39.58
C ARG A 249 19.35 -6.43 38.91
N ARG A 250 19.41 -6.38 37.57
CA ARG A 250 20.15 -5.36 36.82
C ARG A 250 19.45 -3.99 36.84
N LEU A 251 18.12 -3.99 36.72
CA LEU A 251 17.29 -2.78 36.71
C LEU A 251 16.84 -2.33 38.11
N GLN A 252 17.19 -3.06 39.17
CA GLN A 252 16.87 -2.66 40.55
C GLN A 252 17.48 -1.29 40.89
N VAL A 253 16.62 -0.32 41.18
CA VAL A 253 17.01 1.00 41.69
C VAL A 253 17.36 0.88 43.17
N LYS A 254 18.62 1.13 43.52
CA LYS A 254 19.11 1.11 44.91
C LYS A 254 19.52 2.52 45.33
N GLN A 255 19.18 2.90 46.57
CA GLN A 255 19.46 4.25 47.09
C GLN A 255 20.95 4.59 47.17
N ASN A 256 21.82 3.58 47.24
CA ASN A 256 23.28 3.74 47.28
C ASN A 256 23.93 3.83 45.90
N GLN A 257 23.16 3.72 44.81
CA GLN A 257 23.67 3.93 43.45
C GLN A 257 23.85 5.42 43.17
N HIS A 258 24.81 5.76 42.30
CA HIS A 258 24.94 7.10 41.75
C HIS A 258 23.63 7.55 41.10
N GLU A 259 23.30 8.84 41.20
CA GLU A 259 22.02 9.39 40.73
C GLU A 259 21.79 9.10 39.24
N GLU A 260 22.83 9.20 38.42
CA GLU A 260 22.80 8.87 36.99
C GLU A 260 22.31 7.43 36.73
N LEU A 261 22.83 6.45 37.48
CA LEU A 261 22.45 5.04 37.34
C LEU A 261 21.00 4.78 37.77
N GLN A 262 20.52 5.52 38.77
CA GLN A 262 19.12 5.47 39.18
C GLN A 262 18.22 6.08 38.11
N ASN A 263 18.64 7.19 37.51
CA ASN A 263 17.88 7.89 36.48
C ASN A 263 17.72 7.05 35.23
N VAL A 264 18.78 6.41 34.74
CA VAL A 264 18.74 5.44 33.61
C VAL A 264 17.65 4.37 33.84
N ARG A 265 17.65 3.74 35.02
CA ARG A 265 16.73 2.65 35.36
C ARG A 265 15.29 3.13 35.49
N LYS A 266 15.06 4.24 36.20
CA LYS A 266 13.73 4.88 36.32
C LYS A 266 13.20 5.26 34.93
N HIS A 267 14.08 5.76 34.07
CA HIS A 267 13.75 6.16 32.72
C HIS A 267 13.25 4.97 31.89
N ILE A 268 14.01 3.87 31.84
CA ILE A 268 13.60 2.66 31.11
C ILE A 268 12.24 2.14 31.60
N HIS A 269 12.01 2.11 32.92
CA HIS A 269 10.71 1.71 33.48
C HIS A 269 9.56 2.67 33.13
N SER A 270 9.85 3.96 32.93
CA SER A 270 8.85 4.95 32.50
C SER A 270 8.50 4.85 31.00
N CYS A 271 9.41 4.32 30.18
CA CYS A 271 9.25 4.29 28.73
C CYS A 271 8.45 3.08 28.22
N PHE A 272 8.59 1.90 28.84
CA PHE A 272 7.96 0.67 28.34
C PHE A 272 6.87 0.13 29.26
N SER A 273 5.73 -0.27 28.68
CA SER A 273 4.63 -0.93 29.40
C SER A 273 5.04 -2.28 29.99
N SER A 274 5.81 -3.06 29.22
CA SER A 274 6.32 -4.36 29.61
C SER A 274 7.79 -4.47 29.25
N ILE A 275 8.60 -4.96 30.20
CA ILE A 275 10.02 -5.23 29.98
C ILE A 275 10.27 -6.68 30.36
N GLY A 276 10.87 -7.45 29.46
CA GLY A 276 11.26 -8.84 29.72
C GLY A 276 12.71 -9.08 29.33
N CYS A 277 13.24 -10.23 29.75
CA CYS A 277 14.57 -10.68 29.33
C CYS A 277 14.57 -12.18 29.03
N PHE A 278 15.24 -12.56 27.95
CA PHE A 278 15.43 -13.94 27.53
C PHE A 278 16.92 -14.24 27.42
N LEU A 279 17.38 -15.29 28.09
CA LEU A 279 18.78 -15.74 28.04
C LEU A 279 18.91 -16.87 27.04
N LEU A 280 19.69 -16.66 25.99
CA LEU A 280 19.93 -17.62 24.92
C LEU A 280 21.35 -18.19 25.04
N PRO A 281 21.55 -19.51 24.94
CA PRO A 281 22.89 -20.11 24.94
C PRO A 281 23.68 -19.73 23.68
N HIS A 282 24.94 -20.11 23.63
CA HIS A 282 25.77 -19.97 22.43
C HIS A 282 25.30 -20.98 21.36
N PRO A 283 25.15 -20.59 20.07
CA PRO A 283 24.64 -21.46 19.00
C PRO A 283 25.59 -22.59 18.58
N GLY A 284 26.83 -22.56 19.07
CA GLY A 284 27.88 -23.53 18.78
C GLY A 284 29.03 -22.91 17.98
N LEU A 285 30.24 -23.44 18.14
CA LEU A 285 31.43 -22.88 17.48
C LEU A 285 31.35 -22.95 15.95
N LYS A 286 30.70 -23.99 15.41
CA LYS A 286 30.49 -24.14 13.96
C LYS A 286 29.73 -22.94 13.38
N VAL A 287 28.67 -22.49 14.05
CA VAL A 287 27.87 -21.33 13.63
C VAL A 287 28.70 -20.04 13.68
N ALA A 288 29.54 -19.89 14.71
CA ALA A 288 30.31 -18.67 14.93
C ALA A 288 31.54 -18.53 14.03
N THR A 289 32.22 -19.64 13.69
CA THR A 289 33.55 -19.59 13.05
C THR A 289 33.60 -20.15 11.64
N ASN A 290 32.61 -20.96 11.21
CA ASN A 290 32.65 -21.57 9.89
C ASN A 290 32.15 -20.58 8.81
N PRO A 291 32.99 -20.17 7.85
CA PRO A 291 32.57 -19.24 6.79
C PRO A 291 31.56 -19.85 5.80
N HIS A 292 31.45 -21.18 5.75
CA HIS A 292 30.51 -21.89 4.87
C HIS A 292 29.23 -22.32 5.58
N PHE A 293 28.99 -21.83 6.80
CA PHE A 293 27.74 -22.12 7.50
C PHE A 293 26.57 -21.42 6.80
N ASP A 294 25.56 -22.21 6.44
CA ASP A 294 24.38 -21.81 5.66
C ASP A 294 23.07 -21.88 6.46
N GLY A 295 23.16 -21.97 7.80
CA GLY A 295 21.99 -21.92 8.67
C GLY A 295 21.34 -23.27 8.98
N ARG A 296 21.89 -24.38 8.48
CA ARG A 296 21.36 -25.73 8.72
C ARG A 296 21.35 -26.12 10.20
N LEU A 297 20.24 -26.70 10.66
CA LEU A 297 20.03 -27.06 12.07
C LEU A 297 21.00 -28.12 12.60
N ARG A 298 21.53 -29.01 11.75
CA ARG A 298 22.48 -30.06 12.16
C ARG A 298 23.79 -29.51 12.73
N ASP A 299 24.15 -28.29 12.36
CA ASP A 299 25.39 -27.64 12.80
C ASP A 299 25.17 -26.68 13.99
N ILE A 300 23.92 -26.55 14.44
CA ILE A 300 23.52 -25.73 15.59
C ILE A 300 23.40 -26.60 16.84
N ASP A 301 23.89 -26.08 17.97
CA ASP A 301 23.83 -26.74 19.27
C ASP A 301 22.39 -27.08 19.70
N ASP A 302 22.19 -28.27 20.28
CA ASP A 302 20.87 -28.75 20.70
C ASP A 302 20.23 -27.89 21.78
N GLU A 303 21.01 -27.35 22.72
CA GLU A 303 20.45 -26.50 23.76
C GLU A 303 20.00 -25.16 23.19
N PHE A 304 20.72 -24.64 22.19
CA PHE A 304 20.28 -23.47 21.43
C PHE A 304 18.96 -23.72 20.72
N LYS A 305 18.82 -24.85 20.02
CA LYS A 305 17.58 -25.22 19.32
C LYS A 305 16.40 -25.31 20.29
N LYS A 306 16.57 -25.92 21.47
CA LYS A 306 15.50 -26.00 22.49
C LYS A 306 15.06 -24.63 23.01
N GLN A 307 15.99 -23.70 23.21
CA GLN A 307 15.65 -22.37 23.72
C GLN A 307 15.06 -21.49 22.60
N LEU A 308 15.54 -21.63 21.37
CA LEU A 308 14.96 -21.01 20.19
C LEU A 308 13.49 -21.43 19.99
N GLN A 309 13.20 -22.73 20.18
CA GLN A 309 11.83 -23.28 20.15
C GLN A 309 10.87 -22.63 21.16
N LYS A 310 11.40 -22.02 22.23
CA LYS A 310 10.61 -21.27 23.21
C LYS A 310 10.56 -19.77 22.91
N LEU A 311 11.65 -19.22 22.37
CA LEU A 311 11.80 -17.79 22.09
C LEU A 311 10.88 -17.34 20.95
N VAL A 312 10.85 -18.08 19.83
CA VAL A 312 10.11 -17.65 18.65
C VAL A 312 8.59 -17.63 18.91
N PRO A 313 7.97 -18.68 19.48
CA PRO A 313 6.55 -18.62 19.85
C PRO A 313 6.24 -17.57 20.93
N LEU A 314 7.16 -17.30 21.86
CA LEU A 314 6.98 -16.23 22.85
C LEU A 314 6.81 -14.84 22.18
N LEU A 315 7.38 -14.66 21.00
CA LEU A 315 7.32 -13.40 20.25
C LEU A 315 6.19 -13.37 19.22
N LEU A 316 5.86 -14.50 18.59
CA LEU A 316 5.01 -14.55 17.40
C LEU A 316 3.77 -15.42 17.51
N ALA A 317 3.60 -16.19 18.60
CA ALA A 317 2.38 -16.97 18.78
C ALA A 317 1.16 -16.02 18.86
N PRO A 318 0.00 -16.40 18.28
CA PRO A 318 -1.17 -15.54 18.18
C PRO A 318 -1.59 -14.87 19.50
N GLU A 319 -1.48 -15.60 20.61
CA GLU A 319 -1.80 -15.14 21.97
C GLU A 319 -0.83 -14.08 22.51
N ASN A 320 0.39 -14.01 21.97
CA ASN A 320 1.44 -13.08 22.41
C ASN A 320 1.57 -11.85 21.51
N LEU A 321 0.82 -11.77 20.41
CA LEU A 321 0.89 -10.68 19.44
C LEU A 321 0.28 -9.40 20.00
N VAL A 322 1.13 -8.40 20.21
CA VAL A 322 0.75 -7.07 20.71
C VAL A 322 0.54 -6.13 19.52
N GLU A 323 -0.70 -5.71 19.29
CA GLU A 323 -1.02 -4.69 18.28
C GLU A 323 -0.34 -3.38 18.64
N LYS A 324 0.18 -2.65 17.65
CA LYS A 324 0.83 -1.38 17.85
C LYS A 324 -0.17 -0.35 18.35
N GLU A 325 0.20 0.32 19.44
CA GLU A 325 -0.56 1.44 19.99
C GLU A 325 0.30 2.70 20.06
N ILE A 326 -0.28 3.83 19.69
CA ILE A 326 0.31 5.17 19.81
C ILE A 326 -0.78 6.08 20.40
N GLY A 327 -0.53 6.66 21.57
CA GLY A 327 -1.52 7.52 22.26
C GLY A 327 -2.78 6.78 22.72
N GLY A 328 -2.65 5.49 23.03
CA GLY A 328 -3.77 4.64 23.47
C GLY A 328 -4.75 4.26 22.36
N ALA A 329 -4.43 4.54 21.09
CA ALA A 329 -5.17 4.10 19.92
C ALA A 329 -4.39 3.01 19.18
N LYS A 330 -5.09 1.96 18.72
CA LYS A 330 -4.52 0.92 17.87
C LYS A 330 -4.18 1.49 16.49
N VAL A 331 -3.05 1.08 15.96
CA VAL A 331 -2.48 1.56 14.70
C VAL A 331 -2.73 0.53 13.60
N THR A 332 -3.28 0.96 12.47
CA THR A 332 -3.42 0.12 11.27
C THR A 332 -2.17 0.15 10.39
N CYS A 333 -2.09 -0.74 9.39
CA CYS A 333 -1.01 -0.73 8.39
C CYS A 333 -0.90 0.63 7.67
N ARG A 334 -2.04 1.22 7.32
CA ARG A 334 -2.11 2.55 6.72
C ARG A 334 -1.55 3.62 7.66
N ASP A 335 -1.97 3.59 8.91
CA ASP A 335 -1.54 4.57 9.91
C ASP A 335 -0.03 4.50 10.13
N LEU A 336 0.52 3.27 10.17
CA LEU A 336 1.96 3.02 10.34
C LEU A 336 2.80 3.71 9.25
N LEU A 337 2.34 3.70 7.99
CA LEU A 337 3.01 4.41 6.90
C LEU A 337 3.11 5.91 7.16
N GLU A 338 2.04 6.54 7.63
CA GLU A 338 2.02 7.98 7.95
C GLU A 338 2.91 8.31 9.16
N TYR A 339 2.97 7.43 10.17
CA TYR A 339 3.93 7.57 11.25
C TYR A 339 5.38 7.49 10.77
N PHE A 340 5.73 6.56 9.88
CA PHE A 340 7.08 6.51 9.31
C PHE A 340 7.43 7.79 8.54
N LYS A 341 6.51 8.29 7.71
CA LYS A 341 6.69 9.55 6.97
C LYS A 341 6.86 10.75 7.89
N ALA A 342 6.11 10.81 9.00
CA ALA A 342 6.25 11.88 9.97
C ALA A 342 7.57 11.77 10.74
N TYR A 343 7.89 10.59 11.28
CA TYR A 343 9.09 10.39 12.08
C TYR A 343 10.36 10.65 11.31
N ILE A 344 10.49 10.15 10.08
CA ILE A 344 11.72 10.35 9.30
C ILE A 344 12.00 11.84 9.03
N LYS A 345 10.96 12.66 8.78
CA LYS A 345 11.11 14.10 8.53
C LYS A 345 11.74 14.83 9.72
N ILE A 346 11.45 14.38 10.94
CA ILE A 346 11.99 14.97 12.17
C ILE A 346 13.49 14.67 12.30
N TYR A 347 13.92 13.48 11.86
CA TYR A 347 15.31 13.04 11.93
C TYR A 347 16.18 13.44 10.72
N GLN A 348 15.58 14.04 9.68
CA GLN A 348 16.31 14.58 8.52
C GLN A 348 17.08 15.87 8.81
N GLY A 349 16.87 16.50 9.98
CA GLY A 349 17.60 17.70 10.40
C GLY A 349 19.08 17.44 10.75
N GLU A 350 19.90 18.49 10.64
CA GLU A 350 21.33 18.43 11.02
C GLU A 350 21.53 18.21 12.53
N GLU A 351 20.61 18.72 13.35
CA GLU A 351 20.59 18.49 14.79
C GLU A 351 19.65 17.33 15.14
N LEU A 352 19.96 16.62 16.23
CA LEU A 352 19.02 15.68 16.82
C LEU A 352 17.75 16.46 17.23
N PRO A 353 16.56 16.00 16.80
CA PRO A 353 15.36 16.79 16.97
C PRO A 353 15.03 17.01 18.44
N HIS A 354 14.72 18.26 18.79
CA HIS A 354 14.27 18.57 20.14
C HIS A 354 12.94 17.82 20.40
N PRO A 355 12.74 17.22 21.58
CA PRO A 355 11.59 16.36 21.81
C PRO A 355 10.19 16.95 21.59
N LYS A 356 10.05 18.28 21.78
CA LYS A 356 8.84 19.03 21.41
C LYS A 356 8.46 18.85 19.93
N SER A 357 9.46 18.76 19.05
CA SER A 357 9.25 18.51 17.62
C SER A 357 8.74 17.10 17.34
N MET A 358 9.10 16.11 18.16
CA MET A 358 8.59 14.74 18.02
C MET A 358 7.16 14.59 18.52
N LEU A 359 6.81 15.24 19.64
CA LEU A 359 5.41 15.28 20.09
C LEU A 359 4.53 15.90 19.02
N GLN A 360 4.95 17.05 18.50
CA GLN A 360 4.23 17.75 17.44
C GLN A 360 4.08 16.85 16.23
N ALA A 361 5.14 16.22 15.72
CA ALA A 361 5.03 15.34 14.56
C ALA A 361 4.21 14.07 14.82
N THR A 362 4.22 13.52 16.03
CA THR A 362 3.33 12.41 16.41
C THR A 362 1.87 12.87 16.43
N ALA A 363 1.60 14.08 16.91
CA ALA A 363 0.28 14.70 16.87
C ALA A 363 -0.15 14.99 15.42
N GLU A 364 0.75 15.49 14.58
CA GLU A 364 0.51 15.71 13.14
C GLU A 364 0.17 14.39 12.45
N ALA A 365 0.96 13.34 12.65
CA ALA A 365 0.71 12.01 12.09
C ALA A 365 -0.64 11.42 12.54
N ASN A 366 -0.94 11.48 13.84
CA ASN A 366 -2.22 11.05 14.39
C ASN A 366 -3.41 11.77 13.72
N ASN A 367 -3.31 13.10 13.59
CA ASN A 367 -4.36 13.91 12.99
C ASN A 367 -4.49 13.63 11.49
N LEU A 368 -3.39 13.57 10.74
CA LEU A 368 -3.38 13.25 9.31
C LEU A 368 -3.98 11.87 9.02
N THR A 369 -3.63 10.89 9.85
CA THR A 369 -4.20 9.54 9.78
C THR A 369 -5.71 9.56 9.99
N ALA A 370 -6.19 10.28 11.00
CA ALA A 370 -7.62 10.45 11.25
C ALA A 370 -8.33 11.19 10.10
N VAL A 371 -7.69 12.19 9.48
CA VAL A 371 -8.20 12.89 8.29
C VAL A 371 -8.33 11.91 7.12
N ALA A 372 -7.29 11.12 6.84
CA ALA A 372 -7.30 10.14 5.76
C ALA A 372 -8.40 9.08 5.96
N GLY A 373 -8.54 8.54 7.18
CA GLY A 373 -9.59 7.58 7.50
C GLY A 373 -11.01 8.14 7.36
N ALA A 374 -11.23 9.39 7.78
CA ALA A 374 -12.52 10.08 7.62
C ALA A 374 -12.84 10.38 6.15
N LYS A 375 -11.84 10.82 5.37
CA LYS A 375 -11.97 11.10 3.94
C LYS A 375 -12.32 9.85 3.13
N ASP A 376 -11.67 8.73 3.43
CA ASP A 376 -11.97 7.45 2.79
C ASP A 376 -13.39 6.97 3.09
N THR A 377 -13.83 7.17 4.34
CA THR A 377 -15.20 6.82 4.73
C THR A 377 -16.22 7.64 3.95
N TYR A 378 -16.00 8.96 3.83
CA TYR A 378 -16.82 9.85 3.00
C TYR A 378 -16.86 9.39 1.53
N ASN A 379 -15.70 9.17 0.91
CA ASN A 379 -15.58 8.73 -0.47
C ASN A 379 -16.37 7.46 -0.72
N ARG A 380 -16.21 6.45 0.15
CA ARG A 380 -16.93 5.18 0.04
C ARG A 380 -18.44 5.38 0.13
N THR A 381 -18.93 6.21 1.04
CA THR A 381 -20.38 6.47 1.18
C THR A 381 -20.97 7.28 0.02
N MET A 382 -20.22 8.25 -0.51
CA MET A 382 -20.63 9.01 -1.69
C MET A 382 -20.67 8.14 -2.95
N GLU A 383 -19.67 7.28 -3.16
CA GLU A 383 -19.62 6.36 -4.29
C GLU A 383 -20.82 5.39 -4.30
N GLN A 384 -21.30 4.95 -3.12
CA GLN A 384 -22.49 4.11 -3.01
C GLN A 384 -23.78 4.80 -3.46
N VAL A 385 -23.84 6.13 -3.39
CA VAL A 385 -25.02 6.94 -3.72
C VAL A 385 -24.94 7.46 -5.15
N CYS A 386 -23.84 8.11 -5.53
CA CYS A 386 -23.68 8.79 -6.83
C CYS A 386 -22.55 8.25 -7.71
N GLY A 387 -21.97 7.09 -7.38
CA GLY A 387 -20.90 6.44 -8.17
C GLY A 387 -21.32 6.06 -9.59
N GLY A 388 -20.37 5.65 -10.43
CA GLY A 388 -20.55 5.48 -11.88
C GLY A 388 -21.80 4.68 -12.29
N ASP A 389 -22.07 3.58 -11.59
CA ASP A 389 -23.16 2.64 -11.86
C ASP A 389 -24.52 3.06 -11.27
N LYS A 390 -24.58 4.20 -10.58
CA LYS A 390 -25.79 4.70 -9.92
C LYS A 390 -26.52 5.72 -10.79
N PRO A 391 -27.87 5.75 -10.74
CA PRO A 391 -28.67 6.69 -11.52
C PRO A 391 -28.41 8.15 -11.10
N TYR A 392 -28.82 9.08 -11.95
CA TYR A 392 -28.77 10.51 -11.65
C TYR A 392 -29.57 10.84 -10.39
N ILE A 393 -28.99 11.67 -9.52
CA ILE A 393 -29.64 12.17 -8.31
C ILE A 393 -29.88 13.67 -8.45
N ALA A 394 -31.04 14.15 -8.00
CA ALA A 394 -31.36 15.57 -8.02
C ALA A 394 -30.36 16.36 -7.14
N PRO A 395 -29.95 17.59 -7.51
CA PRO A 395 -28.92 18.32 -6.79
C PRO A 395 -29.26 18.58 -5.31
N VAL A 396 -30.56 18.75 -5.00
CA VAL A 396 -31.05 18.95 -3.63
C VAL A 396 -30.84 17.72 -2.77
N ASP A 397 -31.13 16.53 -3.31
CA ASP A 397 -30.93 15.27 -2.59
C ASP A 397 -29.45 14.93 -2.46
N LEU A 398 -28.66 15.20 -3.51
CA LEU A 398 -27.21 15.00 -3.50
C LEU A 398 -26.55 15.89 -2.44
N GLN A 399 -26.96 17.16 -2.34
CA GLN A 399 -26.49 18.07 -1.31
C GLN A 399 -26.88 17.61 0.10
N ARG A 400 -28.10 17.07 0.27
CA ARG A 400 -28.54 16.51 1.56
C ARG A 400 -27.66 15.32 1.98
N TYR A 401 -27.38 14.38 1.08
CA TYR A 401 -26.49 13.25 1.36
C TYR A 401 -25.06 13.71 1.66
N HIS A 402 -24.55 14.69 0.92
CA HIS A 402 -23.25 15.30 1.20
C HIS A 402 -23.18 15.87 2.62
N GLU A 403 -24.16 16.68 3.04
CA GLU A 403 -24.18 17.26 4.40
C GLU A 403 -24.25 16.18 5.49
N GLU A 404 -24.99 15.10 5.27
CA GLU A 404 -25.11 13.97 6.19
C GLU A 404 -23.80 13.18 6.31
N PHE A 405 -23.19 12.81 5.18
CA PHE A 405 -21.94 12.06 5.16
C PHE A 405 -20.74 12.91 5.61
N LYS A 406 -20.74 14.21 5.30
CA LYS A 406 -19.76 15.16 5.83
C LYS A 406 -19.82 15.21 7.36
N LYS A 407 -21.02 15.37 7.94
CA LYS A 407 -21.21 15.34 9.41
C LYS A 407 -20.76 14.02 10.01
N THR A 408 -21.08 12.89 9.38
CA THR A 408 -20.67 11.56 9.86
C THR A 408 -19.15 11.40 9.85
N SER A 409 -18.48 11.87 8.79
CA SER A 409 -17.03 11.79 8.64
C SER A 409 -16.31 12.71 9.63
N VAL A 410 -16.82 13.92 9.86
CA VAL A 410 -16.30 14.84 10.89
C VAL A 410 -16.51 14.26 12.29
N HIS A 411 -17.67 13.65 12.56
CA HIS A 411 -17.91 12.98 13.84
C HIS A 411 -16.95 11.82 14.07
N GLN A 412 -16.67 11.00 13.04
CA GLN A 412 -15.66 9.95 13.09
C GLN A 412 -14.27 10.52 13.39
N PHE A 413 -13.86 11.60 12.69
CA PHE A 413 -12.61 12.29 12.98
C PHE A 413 -12.54 12.76 14.44
N CYS A 414 -13.59 13.39 14.97
CA CYS A 414 -13.64 13.86 16.35
C CYS A 414 -13.59 12.72 17.38
N ALA A 415 -14.21 11.57 17.08
CA ALA A 415 -14.27 10.42 17.97
C ALA A 415 -12.92 9.71 18.19
N VAL A 416 -11.98 9.83 17.25
CA VAL A 416 -10.62 9.27 17.39
C VAL A 416 -9.87 10.01 18.50
N LYS A 417 -9.25 9.28 19.41
CA LYS A 417 -8.32 9.85 20.41
C LYS A 417 -7.08 10.37 19.67
N LYS A 418 -6.77 11.66 19.83
CA LYS A 418 -5.68 12.34 19.12
C LYS A 418 -4.80 13.11 20.11
N MET A 419 -3.52 13.25 19.78
CA MET A 419 -2.55 14.04 20.55
C MET A 419 -2.58 15.52 20.15
N GLY A 420 -2.03 16.41 21.00
CA GLY A 420 -1.90 17.85 20.72
C GLY A 420 -3.09 18.71 21.13
N GLY A 421 -4.16 18.12 21.69
CA GLY A 421 -5.32 18.83 22.21
C GLY A 421 -6.33 19.30 21.15
N LEU A 422 -7.39 19.97 21.63
CA LEU A 422 -8.53 20.41 20.80
C LEU A 422 -8.14 21.51 19.81
N GLU A 423 -7.32 22.48 20.20
CA GLU A 423 -6.91 23.59 19.32
C GLU A 423 -6.04 23.12 18.16
N PHE A 424 -5.16 22.14 18.38
CA PHE A 424 -4.35 21.55 17.32
C PHE A 424 -5.21 20.74 16.36
N SER A 425 -6.13 19.91 16.89
CA SER A 425 -7.04 19.09 16.10
C SER A 425 -8.02 19.92 15.25
N GLN A 426 -8.38 21.14 15.68
CA GLN A 426 -9.28 22.02 14.94
C GLN A 426 -8.74 22.41 13.56
N ARG A 427 -7.42 22.61 13.42
CA ARG A 427 -6.81 22.94 12.11
C ARG A 427 -7.00 21.81 11.11
N TYR A 428 -6.80 20.57 11.54
CA TYR A 428 -7.00 19.37 10.72
C TYR A 428 -8.48 19.08 10.45
N GLN A 429 -9.37 19.42 11.39
CA GLN A 429 -10.81 19.34 11.13
C GLN A 429 -11.23 20.31 10.01
N GLN A 430 -10.75 21.57 10.05
CA GLN A 430 -11.03 22.54 8.99
C GLN A 430 -10.45 22.09 7.65
N GLN A 431 -9.23 21.53 7.66
CA GLN A 431 -8.64 20.93 6.47
C GLN A 431 -9.50 19.80 5.91
N LEU A 432 -9.93 18.85 6.76
CA LEU A 432 -10.82 17.76 6.35
C LEU A 432 -12.11 18.31 5.73
N GLU A 433 -12.80 19.23 6.40
CA GLU A 433 -14.04 19.82 5.88
C GLU A 433 -13.84 20.47 4.51
N THR A 434 -12.71 21.14 4.29
CA THR A 434 -12.36 21.76 3.00
C THR A 434 -12.09 20.69 1.93
N GLU A 435 -11.31 19.66 2.24
CA GLU A 435 -11.05 18.56 1.31
C GLU A 435 -12.32 17.77 0.94
N LEU A 436 -13.25 17.59 1.89
CA LEU A 436 -14.55 16.96 1.63
C LEU A 436 -15.42 17.80 0.70
N ASP A 437 -15.37 19.13 0.82
CA ASP A 437 -16.07 20.05 -0.07
C ASP A 437 -15.48 20.03 -1.48
N GLU A 438 -14.15 19.97 -1.62
CA GLU A 438 -13.48 19.83 -2.91
C GLU A 438 -13.88 18.52 -3.60
N VAL A 439 -13.84 17.40 -2.88
CA VAL A 439 -14.27 16.10 -3.39
C VAL A 439 -15.75 16.12 -3.79
N TYR A 440 -16.61 16.80 -3.01
CA TYR A 440 -18.01 16.97 -3.35
C TYR A 440 -18.21 17.67 -4.71
N THR A 441 -17.41 18.70 -5.02
CA THR A 441 -17.50 19.36 -6.34
C THR A 441 -17.21 18.40 -7.50
N ASN A 442 -16.34 17.42 -7.30
CA ASN A 442 -16.07 16.38 -8.29
C ASN A 442 -17.26 15.43 -8.45
N PHE A 443 -17.89 15.02 -7.34
CA PHE A 443 -19.12 14.22 -7.38
C PHE A 443 -20.30 14.96 -8.04
N VAL A 444 -20.43 16.26 -7.83
CA VAL A 444 -21.45 17.08 -8.51
C VAL A 444 -21.23 17.06 -10.02
N LYS A 445 -20.01 17.34 -10.49
CA LYS A 445 -19.67 17.28 -11.92
C LYS A 445 -19.91 15.88 -12.51
N HIS A 446 -19.53 14.84 -11.77
CA HIS A 446 -19.76 13.45 -12.19
C HIS A 446 -21.26 13.15 -12.31
N ASN A 447 -22.07 13.58 -11.35
CA ASN A 447 -23.53 13.40 -11.38
C ASN A 447 -24.20 14.24 -12.49
N GLU A 448 -23.76 15.48 -12.73
CA GLU A 448 -24.28 16.32 -13.82
C GLU A 448 -24.00 15.72 -15.20
N SER A 449 -22.84 15.07 -15.39
CA SER A 449 -22.52 14.41 -16.66
C SER A 449 -23.53 13.31 -17.03
N LYS A 450 -24.14 12.65 -16.03
CA LYS A 450 -25.23 11.68 -16.23
C LYS A 450 -26.48 12.35 -16.80
N ASN A 451 -26.82 13.56 -16.37
CA ASN A 451 -28.00 14.30 -16.84
C ASN A 451 -27.86 14.78 -18.29
N ILE A 452 -26.65 15.17 -18.72
CA ILE A 452 -26.41 15.67 -20.09
C ILE A 452 -26.73 14.58 -21.14
N PHE A 453 -26.41 13.31 -20.85
CA PHE A 453 -26.76 12.19 -21.72
C PHE A 453 -28.27 11.94 -21.80
N TYR A 454 -29.03 12.14 -20.71
CA TYR A 454 -30.50 12.09 -20.73
C TYR A 454 -31.10 13.31 -21.46
N ALA A 455 -30.53 14.51 -21.28
CA ALA A 455 -31.02 15.74 -21.87
C ALA A 455 -30.83 15.81 -23.40
N ALA A 456 -29.83 15.12 -23.96
CA ALA A 456 -29.61 15.03 -25.41
C ALA A 456 -30.50 13.99 -26.12
N ARG A 457 -31.11 13.05 -25.37
CA ARG A 457 -31.92 11.96 -25.93
C ARG A 457 -33.26 12.45 -26.50
N THR A 458 -33.97 13.33 -25.80
CA THR A 458 -35.27 13.87 -26.26
C THR A 458 -35.15 14.70 -27.57
N PRO A 459 -34.16 15.59 -27.74
CA PRO A 459 -33.94 16.25 -29.02
C PRO A 459 -33.55 15.28 -30.14
N ALA A 460 -32.67 14.32 -29.85
CA ALA A 460 -32.20 13.36 -30.85
C ALA A 460 -33.32 12.43 -31.35
N THR A 461 -34.17 11.94 -30.45
CA THR A 461 -35.35 11.11 -30.79
C THR A 461 -36.34 11.88 -31.65
N LEU A 462 -36.72 13.10 -31.25
CA LEU A 462 -37.64 13.93 -32.02
C LEU A 462 -37.07 14.28 -33.40
N PHE A 463 -35.77 14.58 -33.50
CA PHE A 463 -35.10 14.84 -34.78
C PHE A 463 -35.06 13.59 -35.68
N ALA A 464 -34.78 12.41 -35.12
CA ALA A 464 -34.79 11.16 -35.86
C ALA A 464 -36.19 10.82 -36.40
N VAL A 465 -37.24 11.01 -35.59
CA VAL A 465 -38.65 10.83 -36.02
C VAL A 465 -39.00 11.80 -37.15
N MET A 466 -38.59 13.07 -37.05
CA MET A 466 -38.78 14.05 -38.12
C MET A 466 -38.08 13.63 -39.42
N PHE A 467 -36.84 13.13 -39.33
CA PHE A 467 -36.08 12.69 -40.49
C PHE A 467 -36.74 11.48 -41.19
N VAL A 468 -37.13 10.47 -40.42
CA VAL A 468 -37.78 9.25 -40.95
C VAL A 468 -39.13 9.60 -41.59
N THR A 469 -39.96 10.39 -40.90
CA THR A 469 -41.26 10.82 -41.43
C THR A 469 -41.11 11.67 -42.69
N TYR A 470 -40.11 12.56 -42.77
CA TYR A 470 -39.81 13.31 -44.00
C TYR A 470 -39.44 12.41 -45.18
N MET A 471 -38.60 11.39 -44.96
CA MET A 471 -38.26 10.40 -46.00
C MET A 471 -39.49 9.62 -46.46
N VAL A 472 -40.29 9.10 -45.53
CA VAL A 472 -41.51 8.33 -45.86
C VAL A 472 -42.53 9.19 -46.60
N SER A 473 -42.72 10.45 -46.18
CA SER A 473 -43.61 11.41 -46.83
C SER A 473 -43.20 11.69 -48.28
N THR A 474 -41.90 11.86 -48.52
CA THR A 474 -41.33 12.11 -49.86
C THR A 474 -41.58 10.92 -50.79
N VAL A 475 -41.35 9.69 -50.31
CA VAL A 475 -41.59 8.46 -51.08
C VAL A 475 -43.08 8.25 -51.33
N ALA A 476 -43.94 8.41 -50.32
CA ALA A 476 -45.39 8.27 -50.46
C ALA A 476 -45.98 9.31 -51.44
N GLY A 477 -45.48 10.54 -51.40
CA GLY A 477 -45.83 11.60 -52.34
C GLY A 477 -45.43 11.27 -53.77
N PHE A 478 -44.25 10.69 -53.97
CA PHE A 478 -43.77 10.24 -55.29
C PHE A 478 -44.62 9.10 -55.88
N ILE A 479 -45.06 8.16 -55.04
CA ILE A 479 -45.91 7.03 -55.45
C ILE A 479 -47.37 7.47 -55.76
N GLY A 480 -47.77 8.69 -55.35
CA GLY A 480 -49.12 9.22 -55.54
C GLY A 480 -50.10 8.91 -54.39
N LEU A 481 -49.58 8.44 -53.24
CA LEU A 481 -50.36 8.17 -52.03
C LEU A 481 -50.53 9.46 -51.20
N SER A 482 -51.23 10.44 -51.76
CA SER A 482 -51.35 11.79 -51.20
C SER A 482 -51.94 11.83 -49.78
N VAL A 483 -52.89 10.95 -49.46
CA VAL A 483 -53.51 10.85 -48.12
C VAL A 483 -52.50 10.37 -47.07
N ILE A 484 -51.66 9.39 -47.42
CA ILE A 484 -50.64 8.85 -46.52
C ILE A 484 -49.52 9.88 -46.32
N ALA A 485 -49.07 10.54 -47.39
CA ALA A 485 -48.10 11.62 -47.30
C ALA A 485 -48.61 12.77 -46.41
N ALA A 486 -49.89 13.14 -46.50
CA ALA A 486 -50.50 14.16 -45.65
C ALA A 486 -50.51 13.76 -44.16
N LEU A 487 -50.84 12.50 -43.84
CA LEU A 487 -50.81 11.99 -42.47
C LEU A 487 -49.39 11.99 -41.89
N VAL A 488 -48.39 11.56 -42.67
CA VAL A 488 -46.99 11.53 -42.23
C VAL A 488 -46.44 12.94 -42.04
N ASN A 489 -46.82 13.91 -42.90
CA ASN A 489 -46.47 15.32 -42.72
C ASN A 489 -47.11 15.93 -41.45
N LEU A 490 -48.31 15.49 -41.07
CA LEU A 490 -48.94 15.92 -39.82
C LEU A 490 -48.16 15.42 -38.60
N VAL A 491 -47.70 14.16 -38.62
CA VAL A 491 -46.83 13.61 -37.56
C VAL A 491 -45.53 14.41 -37.47
N MET A 492 -44.89 14.70 -38.59
CA MET A 492 -43.69 15.54 -38.64
C MET A 492 -43.93 16.94 -38.04
N GLY A 493 -45.06 17.57 -38.36
CA GLY A 493 -45.46 18.86 -37.80
C GLY A 493 -45.65 18.83 -36.28
N VAL A 494 -46.27 17.76 -35.75
CA VAL A 494 -46.43 17.54 -34.31
C VAL A 494 -45.08 17.33 -33.62
N SER A 495 -44.17 16.57 -34.23
CA SER A 495 -42.81 16.37 -33.70
C SER A 495 -42.01 17.67 -33.66
N LEU A 496 -42.11 18.51 -34.70
CA LEU A 496 -41.46 19.82 -34.73
C LEU A 496 -42.03 20.77 -33.66
N LEU A 497 -43.36 20.83 -33.51
CA LEU A 497 -44.00 21.61 -32.46
C LEU A 497 -43.60 21.13 -31.06
N SER A 498 -43.49 19.81 -30.88
CA SER A 498 -43.02 19.22 -29.62
C SER A 498 -41.56 19.57 -29.32
N LEU A 499 -40.69 19.60 -30.33
CA LEU A 499 -39.29 20.02 -30.19
C LEU A 499 -39.20 21.51 -29.82
N CYS A 500 -39.98 22.38 -30.48
CA CYS A 500 -40.03 23.81 -30.16
C CYS A 500 -40.61 24.04 -28.75
N ALA A 501 -41.66 23.33 -28.37
CA ALA A 501 -42.24 23.39 -27.03
C ALA A 501 -41.24 22.90 -25.97
N TRP A 502 -40.53 21.80 -26.23
CA TRP A 502 -39.49 21.29 -25.35
C TRP A 502 -38.34 22.28 -25.18
N ALA A 503 -37.86 22.89 -26.27
CA ALA A 503 -36.82 23.91 -26.24
C ALA A 503 -37.28 25.16 -25.47
N TYR A 504 -38.53 25.59 -25.66
CA TYR A 504 -39.12 26.71 -24.94
C TYR A 504 -39.28 26.42 -23.45
N VAL A 505 -39.79 25.26 -23.05
CA VAL A 505 -39.93 24.86 -21.64
C VAL A 505 -38.57 24.77 -20.96
N ARG A 506 -37.55 24.25 -21.65
CA ARG A 506 -36.18 24.16 -21.12
C ARG A 506 -35.51 25.52 -21.02
N TYR A 507 -35.80 26.46 -21.93
CA TYR A 507 -35.23 27.81 -21.93
C TYR A 507 -35.94 28.77 -20.96
N SER A 508 -37.27 28.75 -20.93
CA SER A 508 -38.09 29.64 -20.09
C SER A 508 -38.29 29.12 -18.66
N GLY A 509 -38.23 27.80 -18.45
CA GLY A 509 -38.50 27.18 -17.16
C GLY A 509 -39.99 27.12 -16.77
N GLU A 510 -40.91 27.68 -17.58
CA GLU A 510 -42.35 27.62 -17.38
C GLU A 510 -42.94 26.32 -17.98
N TYR A 511 -44.10 25.87 -17.46
CA TYR A 511 -44.81 24.67 -17.94
C TYR A 511 -43.99 23.37 -17.91
N ARG A 512 -43.26 23.15 -16.80
CA ARG A 512 -42.40 21.98 -16.58
C ARG A 512 -43.10 20.63 -16.82
N GLU A 513 -44.39 20.54 -16.52
CA GLU A 513 -45.22 19.33 -16.75
C GLU A 513 -45.29 18.95 -18.23
N VAL A 514 -45.34 19.93 -19.15
CA VAL A 514 -45.34 19.70 -20.60
C VAL A 514 -43.99 19.15 -21.05
N GLY A 515 -42.89 19.67 -20.50
CA GLY A 515 -41.55 19.16 -20.78
C GLY A 515 -41.38 17.69 -20.36
N VAL A 516 -41.88 17.33 -19.17
CA VAL A 516 -41.86 15.94 -18.67
C VAL A 516 -42.72 15.01 -19.53
N ALA A 517 -43.91 15.47 -19.96
CA ALA A 517 -44.75 14.68 -20.86
C ALA A 517 -44.07 14.41 -22.21
N ILE A 518 -43.36 15.40 -22.76
CA ILE A 518 -42.59 15.24 -24.00
C ILE A 518 -41.42 14.26 -23.79
N ASP A 519 -40.70 14.38 -22.68
CA ASP A 519 -39.59 13.48 -22.34
C ASP A 519 -40.07 12.01 -22.22
N LEU A 520 -41.22 11.76 -21.57
CA LEU A 520 -41.83 10.42 -21.45
C LEU A 520 -42.26 9.83 -22.81
N ILE A 521 -42.85 10.64 -23.68
CA ILE A 521 -43.26 10.19 -25.03
C ILE A 521 -42.03 9.89 -25.89
N ALA A 522 -41.00 10.73 -25.82
CA ALA A 522 -39.74 10.52 -26.52
C ALA A 522 -39.01 9.26 -26.04
N GLU A 523 -39.05 8.97 -24.74
CA GLU A 523 -38.51 7.75 -24.15
C GLU A 523 -39.26 6.50 -24.65
N ALA A 524 -40.59 6.54 -24.66
CA ALA A 524 -41.40 5.45 -25.19
C ALA A 524 -41.10 5.20 -26.69
N LEU A 525 -40.95 6.26 -27.49
CA LEU A 525 -40.57 6.15 -28.90
C LEU A 525 -39.15 5.62 -29.09
N TRP A 526 -38.21 6.01 -28.23
CA TRP A 526 -36.83 5.51 -28.27
C TRP A 526 -36.77 4.02 -28.02
N GLU A 527 -37.35 3.55 -26.92
CA GLU A 527 -37.27 2.14 -26.50
C GLU A 527 -38.14 1.22 -27.37
N GLN A 528 -39.32 1.66 -27.81
CA GLN A 528 -40.24 0.79 -28.56
C GLN A 528 -40.01 0.78 -30.07
N VAL A 529 -39.47 1.86 -30.64
CA VAL A 529 -39.38 2.03 -32.10
C VAL A 529 -37.94 2.16 -32.55
N LEU A 530 -37.21 3.17 -32.07
CA LEU A 530 -35.88 3.48 -32.58
C LEU A 530 -34.84 2.41 -32.23
N LYS A 531 -34.78 2.00 -30.96
CA LYS A 531 -33.81 1.02 -30.45
C LYS A 531 -33.93 -0.35 -31.16
N PRO A 532 -35.11 -1.00 -31.22
CA PRO A 532 -35.24 -2.28 -31.93
C PRO A 532 -34.99 -2.15 -33.43
N LEU A 533 -35.36 -1.02 -34.07
CA LEU A 533 -35.01 -0.79 -35.47
C LEU A 533 -33.50 -0.66 -35.67
N THR A 534 -32.79 0.11 -34.83
CA THR A 534 -31.33 0.25 -34.94
C THR A 534 -30.61 -1.06 -34.67
N GLU A 535 -31.07 -1.85 -33.69
CA GLU A 535 -30.51 -3.16 -33.38
C GLU A 535 -30.76 -4.15 -34.52
N GLN A 536 -31.98 -4.22 -35.09
CA GLN A 536 -32.26 -5.05 -36.26
C GLN A 536 -31.47 -4.63 -37.49
N TYR A 537 -31.36 -3.33 -37.80
CA TYR A 537 -30.59 -2.86 -38.94
C TYR A 537 -29.08 -3.08 -38.75
N MET A 538 -28.54 -2.94 -37.53
CA MET A 538 -27.14 -3.27 -37.26
C MET A 538 -26.90 -4.78 -37.38
N GLU A 539 -27.78 -5.61 -36.82
CA GLU A 539 -27.65 -7.06 -36.88
C GLU A 539 -27.77 -7.58 -38.31
N GLU A 540 -28.67 -7.02 -39.13
CA GLU A 540 -28.79 -7.33 -40.56
C GLU A 540 -27.59 -6.82 -41.39
N ASN A 541 -27.10 -5.60 -41.13
CA ASN A 541 -25.93 -5.07 -41.84
C ASN A 541 -24.64 -5.82 -41.48
N VAL A 542 -24.47 -6.19 -40.21
CA VAL A 542 -23.35 -7.03 -39.76
C VAL A 542 -23.47 -8.41 -40.39
N ARG A 543 -24.66 -9.03 -40.37
CA ARG A 543 -24.91 -10.34 -41.00
C ARG A 543 -24.69 -10.29 -42.51
N GLN A 544 -25.12 -9.24 -43.22
CA GLN A 544 -24.87 -9.08 -44.65
C GLN A 544 -23.39 -8.82 -44.95
N THR A 545 -22.70 -8.04 -44.11
CA THR A 545 -21.26 -7.80 -44.26
C THR A 545 -20.46 -9.08 -44.07
N VAL A 546 -20.83 -9.90 -43.08
CA VAL A 546 -20.25 -11.23 -42.84
C VAL A 546 -20.57 -12.20 -43.98
N VAL A 547 -21.80 -12.20 -44.50
CA VAL A 547 -22.17 -13.05 -45.65
C VAL A 547 -21.42 -12.61 -46.92
N ASN A 548 -21.26 -11.31 -47.14
CA ASN A 548 -20.53 -10.77 -48.29
C ASN A 548 -19.02 -11.03 -48.18
N SER A 549 -18.44 -10.97 -46.97
CA SER A 549 -17.03 -11.33 -46.77
C SER A 549 -16.80 -12.83 -46.98
N ILE A 550 -17.67 -13.70 -46.45
CA ILE A 550 -17.61 -15.16 -46.69
C ILE A 550 -17.78 -15.48 -48.18
N ARG A 551 -18.71 -14.81 -48.87
CA ARG A 551 -18.92 -15.00 -50.30
C ARG A 551 -17.69 -14.58 -51.10
N ALA A 552 -17.07 -13.46 -50.75
CA ALA A 552 -15.83 -13.00 -51.36
C ALA A 552 -14.69 -14.01 -51.17
N THR A 553 -14.52 -14.57 -49.96
CA THR A 553 -13.51 -15.61 -49.68
C THR A 553 -13.77 -16.90 -50.46
N LEU A 554 -15.03 -17.31 -50.62
CA LEU A 554 -15.39 -18.48 -51.42
C LEU A 554 -15.15 -18.26 -52.91
N THR A 555 -15.45 -17.08 -53.45
CA THR A 555 -15.10 -16.74 -54.84
C THR A 555 -13.59 -16.70 -55.06
N ASP A 556 -12.79 -16.23 -54.11
CA ASP A 556 -11.33 -16.27 -54.23
C ASP A 556 -10.78 -17.71 -54.23
N GLN A 557 -11.33 -18.60 -53.41
CA GLN A 557 -10.96 -20.02 -53.43
C GLN A 557 -11.37 -20.72 -54.74
N VAL A 558 -12.55 -20.41 -55.29
CA VAL A 558 -12.98 -20.94 -56.60
C VAL A 558 -12.11 -20.39 -57.73
N THR A 559 -11.71 -19.12 -57.67
CA THR A 559 -10.85 -18.50 -58.69
C THR A 559 -9.43 -19.05 -58.65
N GLN A 560 -8.89 -19.36 -57.46
CA GLN A 560 -7.63 -20.09 -57.31
C GLN A 560 -7.72 -21.55 -57.79
N ALA A 561 -8.81 -22.27 -57.46
CA ALA A 561 -9.03 -23.64 -57.92
C ALA A 561 -9.24 -23.74 -59.44
N THR A 562 -9.78 -22.70 -60.07
CA THR A 562 -9.97 -22.64 -61.53
C THR A 562 -8.65 -22.34 -62.24
N LYS A 563 -7.77 -21.50 -61.67
CA LYS A 563 -6.41 -21.25 -62.20
C LYS A 563 -5.47 -22.46 -62.10
N LEU A 564 -5.69 -23.37 -61.15
CA LEU A 564 -4.92 -24.61 -61.01
C LEU A 564 -5.37 -25.74 -61.95
N LYS A 565 -6.52 -25.62 -62.64
CA LYS A 565 -6.99 -26.60 -63.64
C LYS A 565 -6.70 -26.20 -65.09
N THR A 566 -6.16 -25.01 -65.34
CA THR A 566 -5.81 -24.51 -66.68
C THR A 566 -4.30 -24.34 -66.93
N ASN A 567 -3.45 -24.93 -66.08
CA ASN A 567 -2.03 -25.11 -66.34
C ASN A 567 -1.64 -26.58 -66.35
#